data_AF-A0A7C3TP60-F1
#
_entry.id   AF-A0A7C3TP60-F1
#
_cell.length_a   1.000
_cell.length_b   1.000
_cell.length_c   1.000
_cell.angle_alpha   90.00
_cell.angle_beta   90.00
_cell.angle_gamma   90.00
#
_symmetry.space_group_name_H-M   'P 1'
#
loop_
_entity.id
_entity.type
_entity.pdbx_description
1 polymer ?
#
loop_
_entity_poly.entity_id
_entity_poly.type
_entity_poly.pdbx_seq_one_letter_code
_entity_poly.pdbx_strand_id
1 'polypeptide(L)'
;MNTLVFFSFKMNQDYVVQELCVNRNDPASRCLGKCYLRKEFKKTESKSNQFQSYSKEKAELFFVEVMQTIKSCFLEVAIHVAAYRFHLLCKVTADIFHPPAGL
;
A
#
# COMPACT_ATOMS: atom_id res chain seq x y z
N MET A 1 -0.63 5.01 -19.52
CA MET A 1 0.51 4.09 -19.72
C MET A 1 0.55 3.13 -18.53
N ASN A 2 0.35 1.83 -18.74
CA ASN A 2 0.30 0.86 -17.64
C ASN A 2 1.70 0.62 -17.04
N THR A 3 1.95 1.17 -15.84
CA THR A 3 3.26 1.14 -15.16
C THR A 3 3.70 -0.27 -14.79
N LEU A 4 2.76 -1.15 -14.42
CA LEU A 4 3.07 -2.55 -14.07
C LEU A 4 3.59 -3.32 -15.29
N VAL A 5 2.95 -3.14 -16.45
CA VAL A 5 3.39 -3.76 -17.71
C VAL A 5 4.79 -3.29 -18.09
N PHE A 6 5.07 -1.99 -17.94
CA PHE A 6 6.39 -1.44 -18.23
C PHE A 6 7.47 -1.98 -17.29
N PHE A 7 7.18 -2.04 -15.98
CA PHE A 7 8.13 -2.51 -14.98
C PHE A 7 8.46 -4.01 -15.16
N SER A 8 7.44 -4.86 -15.36
CA SER A 8 7.63 -6.28 -15.64
C SER A 8 8.41 -6.53 -16.93
N PHE A 9 8.19 -5.71 -17.97
CA PHE A 9 9.00 -5.75 -19.19
C PHE A 9 10.45 -5.37 -18.91
N LYS A 10 10.70 -4.34 -18.09
CA LYS A 10 12.06 -3.89 -17.77
C LYS A 10 12.85 -4.90 -16.95
N MET A 11 12.23 -5.55 -15.96
CA MET A 11 12.91 -6.59 -15.17
C MET A 11 13.28 -7.80 -16.03
N ASN A 12 12.45 -8.16 -17.01
CA ASN A 12 12.65 -9.35 -17.85
C ASN A 12 13.07 -8.99 -19.29
N GLN A 13 13.68 -7.82 -19.50
CA GLN A 13 13.87 -7.29 -20.84
C GLN A 13 14.74 -8.22 -21.71
N ASP A 14 15.79 -8.81 -21.13
CA ASP A 14 16.69 -9.72 -21.84
C ASP A 14 15.97 -10.99 -22.32
N TYR A 15 15.21 -11.62 -21.43
CA TYR A 15 14.35 -12.76 -21.78
C TYR A 15 13.32 -12.38 -22.86
N VAL A 16 12.71 -11.20 -22.76
CA VAL A 16 11.76 -10.73 -23.77
C VAL A 16 12.44 -10.54 -25.12
N VAL A 17 13.67 -10.03 -25.17
CA VAL A 17 14.42 -9.85 -26.42
C VAL A 17 14.80 -11.20 -27.01
N GLN A 18 15.27 -12.15 -26.20
CA GLN A 18 15.77 -13.44 -26.66
C GLN A 18 14.66 -14.41 -27.07
N GLU A 19 13.57 -14.47 -26.30
CA GLU A 19 12.56 -15.54 -26.47
C GLU A 19 11.25 -15.04 -27.08
N LEU A 20 10.82 -13.82 -26.71
CA LEU A 20 9.47 -13.32 -27.02
C LEU A 20 9.43 -12.30 -28.16
N CYS A 21 10.56 -11.70 -28.53
CA CYS A 21 10.63 -10.73 -29.60
C CYS A 21 10.49 -11.43 -30.95
N VAL A 22 9.56 -10.94 -31.78
CA VAL A 22 9.35 -11.50 -33.14
C VAL A 22 10.45 -11.08 -34.12
N ASN A 23 11.14 -9.96 -33.84
CA ASN A 23 12.25 -9.47 -34.65
C ASN A 23 13.62 -9.92 -34.10
N ARG A 24 13.67 -10.91 -33.19
CA ARG A 24 14.93 -11.37 -32.58
C ARG A 24 15.94 -11.91 -33.59
N ASN A 25 15.46 -12.43 -34.72
CA ASN A 25 16.29 -13.00 -35.79
C ASN A 25 16.73 -11.96 -36.83
N ASP A 26 16.29 -10.70 -36.69
CA ASP A 26 16.72 -9.60 -37.56
C ASP A 26 17.79 -8.78 -36.84
N PRO A 27 19.09 -9.04 -37.10
CA PRO A 27 20.19 -8.34 -36.44
C PRO A 27 20.24 -6.84 -36.78
N ALA A 28 19.58 -6.39 -37.85
CA ALA A 28 19.46 -4.95 -38.16
C ALA A 28 18.35 -4.27 -37.34
N SER A 29 17.51 -5.03 -36.64
CA SER A 29 16.36 -4.51 -35.92
C SER A 29 16.74 -3.82 -34.61
N ARG A 30 16.38 -2.54 -34.46
CA ARG A 30 16.46 -1.80 -33.18
C ARG A 30 15.24 -2.05 -32.27
N CYS A 31 14.60 -3.22 -32.40
CA CYS A 31 13.34 -3.53 -31.74
C CYS A 31 13.50 -3.68 -30.23
N LEU A 32 14.51 -4.42 -29.75
CA LEU A 32 14.80 -4.60 -28.32
C LEU A 32 13.56 -4.98 -27.48
N GLY A 33 12.70 -5.87 -28.00
CA GLY A 33 11.47 -6.29 -27.32
C GLY A 33 10.30 -5.29 -27.37
N LYS A 34 10.44 -4.12 -28.02
CA LYS A 34 9.37 -3.11 -28.14
C LYS A 34 8.10 -3.62 -28.82
N CYS A 35 8.22 -4.61 -29.73
CA CYS A 35 7.06 -5.26 -30.35
C CYS A 35 6.19 -5.99 -29.32
N TYR A 36 6.82 -6.69 -28.38
CA TYR A 36 6.15 -7.40 -27.29
C TYR A 36 5.50 -6.41 -26.33
N LEU A 37 6.27 -5.39 -25.89
CA LEU A 37 5.77 -4.36 -24.98
C LEU A 37 4.50 -3.67 -25.52
N ARG A 38 4.49 -3.33 -26.82
CA ARG A 38 3.32 -2.74 -27.48
C ARG A 38 2.10 -3.67 -27.48
N LYS A 39 2.33 -4.98 -27.65
CA LYS A 39 1.26 -5.99 -27.63
C LYS A 39 0.65 -6.10 -26.23
N GLU A 40 1.47 -6.10 -25.18
CA GLU A 40 0.99 -6.16 -23.80
C GLU A 40 0.23 -4.90 -23.38
N PHE A 41 0.65 -3.71 -23.84
CA PHE A 41 -0.13 -2.49 -23.63
C PHE A 41 -1.53 -2.58 -24.25
N LYS A 42 -1.63 -3.01 -25.52
CA LYS A 42 -2.93 -3.20 -26.20
C LYS A 42 -3.83 -4.21 -25.51
N LYS A 43 -3.27 -5.32 -25.02
CA LYS A 43 -4.02 -6.34 -24.25
C LYS A 43 -4.57 -5.79 -22.94
N THR A 44 -3.87 -4.84 -22.32
CA THR A 44 -4.34 -4.25 -21.06
C THR A 44 -5.43 -3.22 -21.29
N GLU A 45 -5.33 -2.43 -22.36
CA GLU A 45 -6.37 -1.49 -22.76
C GLU A 45 -7.69 -2.19 -23.09
N SER A 46 -7.66 -3.39 -23.68
CA SER A 46 -8.89 -4.15 -23.94
C SER A 46 -9.48 -4.82 -22.69
N LYS A 47 -8.66 -5.12 -21.67
CA LYS A 47 -9.09 -5.75 -20.41
C LYS A 47 -9.55 -4.77 -19.33
N SER A 48 -9.21 -3.47 -19.45
CA SER A 48 -9.54 -2.48 -18.41
C SER A 48 -11.04 -2.29 -18.20
N ASN A 49 -11.87 -2.51 -19.23
CA ASN A 49 -13.28 -2.16 -19.17
C ASN A 49 -14.14 -3.13 -18.32
N GLN A 50 -13.70 -4.38 -18.09
CA GLN A 50 -14.46 -5.36 -17.30
C GLN A 50 -13.93 -5.53 -15.87
N PHE A 51 -12.63 -5.39 -15.64
CA PHE A 51 -12.02 -5.66 -14.32
C PHE A 51 -12.00 -4.44 -13.39
N GLN A 52 -12.15 -3.23 -13.95
CA GLN A 52 -11.98 -1.98 -13.20
C GLN A 52 -13.15 -1.65 -12.27
N SER A 53 -14.36 -2.16 -12.54
CA SER A 53 -15.51 -1.97 -11.65
C SER A 53 -15.43 -2.88 -10.42
N TYR A 54 -15.27 -4.19 -10.64
CA TYR A 54 -15.22 -5.20 -9.57
C TYR A 54 -14.00 -5.05 -8.63
N SER A 55 -12.86 -4.61 -9.15
CA SER A 55 -11.64 -4.42 -8.35
C SER A 55 -11.68 -3.15 -7.50
N LYS A 56 -12.44 -2.12 -7.90
CA LYS A 56 -12.54 -0.86 -7.13
C LYS A 56 -13.40 -1.05 -5.89
N GLU A 57 -14.57 -1.67 -6.03
CA GLU A 57 -15.48 -1.92 -4.92
C GLU A 57 -14.82 -2.76 -3.80
N LYS A 58 -14.10 -3.83 -4.16
CA LYS A 58 -13.34 -4.62 -3.19
C LYS A 58 -12.18 -3.85 -2.54
N ALA A 59 -11.49 -3.01 -3.30
CA ALA A 59 -10.40 -2.19 -2.76
C ALA A 59 -10.93 -1.12 -1.80
N GLU A 60 -12.10 -0.54 -2.09
CA GLU A 60 -12.77 0.42 -1.22
C GLU A 60 -13.26 -0.22 0.08
N LEU A 61 -13.88 -1.41 0.01
CA LEU A 61 -14.28 -2.17 1.21
C LEU A 61 -13.08 -2.53 2.09
N PHE A 62 -12.01 -3.05 1.49
CA PHE A 62 -10.77 -3.36 2.23
C PHE A 62 -10.15 -2.11 2.87
N PHE A 63 -10.18 -0.97 2.16
CA PHE A 63 -9.68 0.30 2.70
C PHE A 63 -10.50 0.76 3.91
N VAL A 64 -11.84 0.64 3.87
CA VAL A 64 -12.71 0.98 5.00
C VAL A 64 -12.41 0.09 6.22
N GLU A 65 -12.24 -1.22 6.03
CA GLU A 65 -11.92 -2.17 7.11
C GLU A 65 -10.56 -1.85 7.77
N VAL A 66 -9.53 -1.57 6.97
CA VAL A 66 -8.20 -1.17 7.47
C VAL A 66 -8.28 0.14 8.24
N MET A 67 -8.98 1.15 7.71
CA MET A 67 -9.11 2.44 8.38
C MET A 67 -9.91 2.36 9.68
N GLN A 68 -10.95 1.53 9.74
CA GLN A 68 -11.68 1.25 10.98
C GLN A 68 -10.80 0.58 12.03
N THR A 69 -9.97 -0.39 11.61
CA THR A 69 -9.03 -1.10 12.49
C THR A 69 -7.92 -0.16 13.03
N ILE A 70 -7.38 0.72 12.18
CA ILE A 70 -6.40 1.73 12.62
C ILE A 70 -7.04 2.69 13.64
N LYS A 71 -8.29 3.12 13.40
CA LYS A 71 -9.01 4.03 14.29
C LYS A 71 -9.29 3.39 15.66
N SER A 72 -9.72 2.12 15.70
CA SER A 72 -9.96 1.42 16.97
C SER A 72 -8.67 1.25 17.76
N CYS A 73 -7.58 0.88 17.10
CA CYS A 73 -6.26 0.79 17.73
C CYS A 73 -5.81 2.14 18.33
N PHE A 74 -5.97 3.24 17.59
CA PHE A 74 -5.61 4.56 18.08
C PHE A 74 -6.46 4.99 19.29
N LEU A 75 -7.76 4.68 19.28
CA LEU A 75 -8.67 4.97 20.39
C LEU A 75 -8.26 4.19 21.65
N GLU A 76 -7.92 2.91 21.50
CA GLU A 76 -7.46 2.06 22.61
C GLU A 76 -6.17 2.60 23.24
N VAL A 77 -5.18 2.97 22.42
CA VAL A 77 -3.93 3.57 22.91
C VAL A 77 -4.18 4.91 23.59
N ALA A 78 -5.05 5.76 23.03
CA ALA A 78 -5.38 7.05 23.62
C ALA A 78 -6.02 6.92 25.01
N ILE A 79 -6.93 5.95 25.19
CA ILE A 79 -7.54 5.65 26.49
C ILE A 79 -6.48 5.18 27.49
N HIS A 80 -5.59 4.27 27.09
CA HIS A 80 -4.52 3.78 27.95
C HIS A 80 -3.57 4.90 28.39
N VAL A 81 -3.17 5.78 27.47
CA VAL A 81 -2.32 6.94 27.79
C VAL A 81 -3.04 7.91 28.72
N ALA A 82 -4.32 8.19 28.48
CA ALA A 82 -5.12 9.05 29.35
C ALA A 82 -5.25 8.47 30.77
N ALA A 83 -5.55 7.17 30.88
CA ALA A 83 -5.64 6.47 32.16
C ALA A 83 -4.31 6.46 32.91
N TYR A 84 -3.20 6.20 32.21
CA TYR A 84 -1.86 6.26 32.80
C TYR A 84 -1.51 7.66 33.32
N ARG A 85 -1.81 8.72 32.53
CA ARG A 85 -1.58 10.11 32.94
C ARG A 85 -2.43 10.49 34.14
N PHE A 86 -3.71 10.09 34.15
CA PHE A 86 -4.60 10.33 35.29
C PHE A 86 -4.07 9.65 36.55
N HIS A 87 -3.68 8.37 36.46
CA HIS A 87 -3.10 7.63 37.58
C HIS A 87 -1.81 8.28 38.11
N LEU A 88 -0.93 8.72 37.21
CA LEU A 88 0.29 9.43 37.58
C LEU A 88 -0.01 10.75 38.29
N LEU A 89 -0.97 11.53 37.78
CA LEU A 89 -1.40 12.78 38.41
C LEU A 89 -1.98 12.52 39.81
N CYS A 90 -2.86 11.53 39.97
CA CYS A 90 -3.41 11.17 41.28
C CYS A 90 -2.32 10.75 42.28
N LYS A 91 -1.31 10.01 41.83
CA LYS A 91 -0.16 9.65 42.69
C LYS A 91 0.64 10.88 43.10
N VAL A 92 0.95 11.77 42.16
CA VAL A 92 1.68 13.01 42.46
C VAL A 92 0.90 13.87 43.46
N THR A 93 -0.42 13.99 43.33
CA THR A 93 -1.23 14.76 44.30
C THR A 93 -1.32 14.09 45.67
N ALA A 94 -1.29 12.77 45.73
CA ALA A 94 -1.35 12.02 46.99
C ALA A 94 -0.01 12.05 47.76
N ASP A 95 1.12 12.24 47.06
CA ASP A 95 2.46 12.37 47.65
C ASP A 95 2.79 13.80 48.13
N ILE A 96 1.90 14.77 47.92
CA ILE A 96 2.07 16.11 48.50
C ILE A 96 1.85 15.97 50.01
N PHE A 97 2.90 16.22 50.78
CA PHE A 97 2.84 16.18 52.24
C PHE A 97 1.80 17.19 52.75
N HIS A 98 0.72 16.69 53.33
CA HIS A 98 -0.25 17.51 54.03
C HIS A 98 0.13 17.51 55.52
N PRO A 99 0.36 18.68 56.14
CA PRO A 99 0.62 18.73 57.57
C PRO A 99 -0.57 18.14 58.32
N PRO A 100 -0.34 17.39 59.41
CA PRO A 100 -1.42 16.82 60.21
C PRO A 100 -2.38 17.93 60.63
N ALA A 101 -3.68 17.71 60.42
CA ALA A 101 -4.72 18.63 60.86
C ALA A 101 -4.67 18.66 62.39
N GLY A 102 -4.10 19.73 62.92
CA GLY A 102 -3.89 19.92 64.35
C GLY A 102 -5.21 19.86 65.10
N LEU A 103 -5.25 18.97 66.09
CA LEU A 103 -6.18 18.98 67.21
C LEU A 103 -5.52 19.72 68.37
#